data_AF-A0A822DR50-F1
#
_entry.id   AF-A0A822DR50-F1
#
_cell.length_a   1.000
_cell.length_b   1.000
_cell.length_c   1.000
_cell.angle_alpha   90.00
_cell.angle_beta   90.00
_cell.angle_gamma   90.00
#
_symmetry.space_group_name_H-M   'P 1'
#
loop_
_entity.id
_entity.type
_entity.pdbx_description
1 polymer ?
#
loop_
_entity_poly.entity_id
_entity_poly.type
_entity_poly.pdbx_seq_one_letter_code
_entity_poly.pdbx_strand_id
1 'polypeptide(L)'
;MSINELDSIIGNILVTRVIDNTNVQIRSLYAFQPIVLIFFRRFGCQLCRSYAVKLTNELYPILKKNHIGFIGIGLERFGLEEFQAGKFFFW
;
A
#
# COMPACT_ATOMS: atom_id res chain seq x y z
N MET A 1 1.73 -17.50 16.84
CA MET A 1 2.60 -17.29 15.67
C MET A 1 3.63 -16.25 16.04
N SER A 2 4.92 -16.57 15.90
CA SER A 2 6.03 -15.67 16.16
C SER A 2 6.18 -14.62 15.04
N ILE A 3 6.91 -13.55 15.32
CA ILE A 3 7.25 -12.53 14.31
C ILE A 3 8.02 -13.14 13.12
N ASN A 4 8.88 -14.13 13.38
CA ASN A 4 9.65 -14.82 12.34
C ASN A 4 8.76 -15.67 11.44
N GLU A 5 7.74 -16.32 12.01
CA GLU A 5 6.74 -17.07 11.23
C GLU A 5 5.90 -16.12 10.37
N LEU A 6 5.50 -14.96 10.90
CA LEU A 6 4.78 -13.94 10.13
C LEU A 6 5.63 -13.36 8.99
N ASP A 7 6.91 -13.06 9.22
CA ASP A 7 7.83 -12.61 8.16
C ASP A 7 7.96 -13.68 7.06
N SER A 8 8.09 -14.95 7.43
CA SER A 8 8.19 -16.05 6.47
C SER A 8 6.92 -16.22 5.64
N ILE A 9 5.75 -15.96 6.20
CA ILE A 9 4.47 -16.11 5.49
C ILE A 9 4.19 -14.87 4.64
N ILE A 10 4.16 -13.70 5.26
CA ILE A 10 3.74 -12.45 4.60
C ILE A 10 4.86 -11.92 3.71
N GLY A 11 6.10 -11.96 4.17
CA GLY A 11 7.24 -11.39 3.47
C GLY A 11 7.51 -12.04 2.12
N ASN A 12 7.15 -13.32 1.94
CA ASN A 12 7.30 -14.05 0.69
C ASN A 12 6.16 -13.85 -0.32
N ILE A 13 5.06 -13.19 0.08
CA ILE A 13 3.96 -12.89 -0.84
C ILE A 13 4.47 -11.94 -1.94
N LEU A 14 4.14 -12.26 -3.19
CA LEU A 14 4.44 -11.40 -4.33
C LEU A 14 3.30 -10.41 -4.55
N VAL A 15 3.67 -9.15 -4.75
CA VAL A 15 2.76 -8.08 -5.17
C VAL A 15 3.31 -7.42 -6.44
N THR A 16 2.41 -6.97 -7.31
CA THR A 16 2.79 -6.29 -8.54
C THR A 16 2.85 -4.78 -8.31
N ARG A 17 4.00 -4.17 -8.62
CA ARG A 17 4.16 -2.72 -8.61
C ARG A 17 3.39 -2.12 -9.78
N VAL A 18 2.54 -1.15 -9.48
CA VAL A 18 1.69 -0.50 -10.50
C VAL A 18 2.49 0.36 -11.48
N ILE A 19 3.70 0.81 -11.10
CA ILE A 19 4.52 1.73 -11.88
C ILE A 19 5.18 1.03 -13.08
N ASP A 20 5.68 -0.18 -12.88
CA ASP A 20 6.49 -0.90 -13.88
C ASP A 20 6.00 -2.34 -14.12
N ASN A 21 4.90 -2.75 -13.51
CA ASN A 21 4.34 -4.10 -13.56
C ASN A 21 5.30 -5.21 -13.09
N THR A 22 6.35 -4.86 -12.34
CA THR A 22 7.27 -5.84 -11.76
C THR A 22 6.66 -6.49 -10.53
N ASN A 23 6.93 -7.78 -10.34
CA ASN A 23 6.56 -8.49 -9.12
C ASN A 23 7.69 -8.34 -8.10
N VAL A 24 7.32 -7.96 -6.88
CA VAL A 24 8.24 -7.84 -5.75
C VAL A 24 7.69 -8.58 -4.54
N GLN A 25 8.56 -9.04 -3.67
CA GLN A 25 8.16 -9.63 -2.39
C GLN A 25 7.73 -8.53 -1.42
N ILE A 26 6.73 -8.77 -0.56
CA ILE A 26 6.36 -7.78 0.46
C ILE A 26 7.57 -7.44 1.35
N ARG A 27 8.47 -8.42 1.62
CA ARG A 27 9.66 -8.16 2.43
C ARG A 27 10.61 -7.09 1.87
N SER A 28 10.68 -6.96 0.54
CA SER A 28 11.52 -5.92 -0.05
C SER A 28 10.96 -4.51 0.19
N LEU A 29 9.67 -4.39 0.53
CA LEU A 29 9.02 -3.11 0.81
C LEU A 29 9.40 -2.55 2.19
N TYR A 30 9.73 -3.42 3.16
CA TYR A 30 10.10 -3.03 4.53
C TYR A 30 11.54 -3.40 4.92
N ALA A 31 12.38 -3.75 3.94
CA ALA A 31 13.77 -4.16 4.20
C ALA A 31 14.64 -3.04 4.81
N PHE A 32 14.34 -1.77 4.47
CA PHE A 32 15.18 -0.62 4.85
C PHE A 32 14.52 0.35 5.82
N GLN A 33 13.19 0.34 5.91
CA GLN A 33 12.44 1.22 6.80
C GLN A 33 11.11 0.55 7.22
N PRO A 34 10.56 0.93 8.38
CA PRO A 34 9.21 0.52 8.75
C PRO A 34 8.20 1.03 7.72
N ILE A 35 7.12 0.29 7.52
CA ILE A 35 6.04 0.67 6.61
C ILE A 35 4.68 0.48 7.26
N VAL A 36 3.70 1.22 6.75
CA VAL A 36 2.28 0.95 6.92
C VAL A 36 1.73 0.44 5.60
N LEU A 37 1.21 -0.79 5.62
CA LEU A 37 0.52 -1.42 4.49
C LEU A 37 -0.99 -1.26 4.66
N ILE A 38 -1.66 -0.71 3.65
CA ILE A 38 -3.11 -0.54 3.61
C ILE A 38 -3.69 -1.39 2.48
N PHE A 39 -4.67 -2.23 2.79
CA PHE A 39 -5.38 -3.02 1.80
C PHE A 39 -6.67 -2.33 1.35
N PHE A 40 -6.78 -2.06 0.05
CA PHE A 40 -7.99 -1.56 -0.58
C PHE A 40 -8.75 -2.72 -1.22
N ARG A 41 -10.05 -2.82 -0.94
CA ARG A 41 -10.91 -3.85 -1.54
C ARG A 41 -10.92 -3.73 -3.07
N ARG A 42 -11.13 -2.51 -3.58
CA ARG A 42 -11.10 -2.13 -5.01
C ARG A 42 -10.75 -0.66 -5.16
N PHE A 43 -9.94 -0.31 -6.16
CA PHE A 43 -9.63 1.09 -6.45
C PHE A 43 -10.83 1.88 -7.00
N GLY A 44 -11.74 1.19 -7.70
CA GLY A 44 -12.99 1.76 -8.21
C GLY A 44 -14.07 2.05 -7.16
N CYS A 45 -13.91 1.65 -5.90
CA CYS A 45 -14.94 1.82 -4.88
C CYS A 45 -14.92 3.22 -4.26
N GLN A 46 -16.05 3.93 -4.26
CA GLN A 46 -16.17 5.27 -3.66
C GLN A 46 -15.77 5.30 -2.18
N LEU A 47 -16.14 4.28 -1.40
CA LEU A 47 -15.73 4.18 0.01
C LEU A 47 -14.22 4.01 0.16
N CYS A 48 -13.58 3.19 -0.69
CA CYS A 48 -12.12 3.05 -0.69
C CYS A 48 -11.42 4.34 -1.08
N ARG A 49 -11.97 5.10 -2.04
CA ARG A 49 -11.45 6.42 -2.43
C ARG A 49 -11.55 7.44 -1.30
N SER A 50 -12.73 7.57 -0.68
CA SER A 50 -12.92 8.46 0.47
C SER A 50 -12.00 8.11 1.64
N TYR A 51 -11.82 6.81 1.91
CA TYR A 51 -10.89 6.35 2.95
C TYR A 51 -9.44 6.65 2.59
N ALA A 52 -9.02 6.42 1.34
CA ALA A 52 -7.68 6.74 0.85
C ALA A 52 -7.36 8.24 1.02
N VAL A 53 -8.30 9.13 0.67
CA VAL A 53 -8.16 10.58 0.86
C VAL A 53 -7.98 10.92 2.33
N LYS A 54 -8.80 10.33 3.21
CA LYS A 54 -8.69 10.54 4.66
C LYS A 54 -7.30 10.13 5.17
N LEU A 55 -6.84 8.94 4.83
CA LEU A 55 -5.51 8.47 5.23
C LEU A 55 -4.39 9.36 4.69
N THR A 56 -4.52 9.82 3.46
CA THR A 56 -3.55 10.70 2.82
C THR A 56 -3.47 12.07 3.49
N ASN A 57 -4.58 12.61 3.96
CA ASN A 57 -4.62 13.91 4.62
C ASN A 57 -4.20 13.86 6.09
N GLU A 58 -4.57 12.78 6.79
CA GLU A 58 -4.40 12.69 8.25
C GLU A 58 -3.18 11.86 8.64
N LEU A 59 -2.95 10.72 7.98
CA LEU A 59 -1.93 9.75 8.40
C LEU A 59 -0.60 9.93 7.66
N TYR A 60 -0.63 10.11 6.33
CA TYR A 60 0.60 10.24 5.52
C TYR A 60 1.56 11.32 6.01
N PRO A 61 1.13 12.54 6.41
CA PRO A 61 2.06 13.56 6.91
C PRO A 61 2.82 13.11 8.16
N ILE A 62 2.15 12.37 9.05
CA ILE A 62 2.73 11.84 10.29
C ILE A 62 3.75 10.74 9.94
N LEU A 63 3.40 9.81 9.06
CA LEU A 63 4.30 8.72 8.64
C LEU A 63 5.55 9.27 7.94
N LYS A 64 5.35 10.22 7.01
CA LYS A 64 6.43 10.87 6.28
C LYS A 64 7.41 11.58 7.20
N LYS A 65 6.91 12.32 8.20
CA LYS A 65 7.74 12.99 9.21
C LYS A 65 8.61 12.01 10.02
N ASN A 66 8.15 10.77 10.19
CA ASN A 66 8.84 9.74 10.95
C ASN A 66 9.61 8.73 10.08
N HIS A 67 9.80 9.00 8.79
CA HIS A 67 10.49 8.10 7.85
C HIS A 67 9.85 6.70 7.75
N ILE A 68 8.53 6.63 7.88
CA ILE A 68 7.75 5.39 7.72
C ILE A 68 7.16 5.37 6.31
N GLY A 69 7.37 4.28 5.59
CA GLY A 69 6.79 4.08 4.26
C GLY A 69 5.28 3.92 4.31
N PHE A 70 4.58 4.38 3.28
CA PHE A 70 3.12 4.32 3.22
C PHE A 70 2.68 3.69 1.89
N ILE A 71 2.19 2.45 1.95
CA ILE A 71 1.99 1.62 0.76
C ILE A 71 0.56 1.10 0.72
N GLY A 72 -0.13 1.35 -0.39
CA GLY A 72 -1.45 0.80 -0.69
C GLY A 72 -1.37 -0.45 -1.56
N ILE A 73 -2.08 -1.52 -1.17
CA ILE A 73 -2.24 -2.74 -1.95
C ILE A 73 -3.71 -2.89 -2.33
N GLY A 74 -3.98 -3.01 -3.63
CA GLY A 74 -5.30 -3.43 -4.13
C GLY A 74 -5.34 -4.93 -4.38
N LEU A 75 -6.50 -5.55 -4.17
CA LEU A 75 -6.73 -6.97 -4.50
C LEU A 75 -6.87 -7.21 -6.02
N GLU A 76 -7.14 -6.15 -6.78
CA GLU A 76 -7.34 -6.17 -8.23
C GLU A 76 -7.02 -4.80 -8.83
N ARG A 77 -7.01 -4.71 -10.17
CA ARG A 77 -6.73 -3.47 -10.90
C ARG A 77 -7.97 -2.64 -11.25
N PHE A 78 -9.16 -3.14 -10.94
CA PHE A 78 -10.41 -2.43 -11.27
C PHE A 78 -10.45 -1.03 -10.65
N GLY A 79 -10.52 -0.02 -11.51
CA GLY A 79 -10.55 1.41 -11.14
C GLY A 79 -9.20 2.01 -10.73
N LEU A 80 -8.07 1.33 -11.03
CA LEU A 80 -6.72 1.78 -10.69
C LEU A 80 -6.35 3.08 -11.40
N GLU A 81 -6.67 3.21 -12.69
CA GLU A 81 -6.32 4.39 -13.48
C GLU A 81 -7.01 5.65 -12.94
N GLU A 82 -8.31 5.59 -12.67
CA GLU A 82 -9.06 6.70 -12.08
C GLU A 82 -8.61 6.98 -10.65
N PHE A 83 -8.20 5.93 -9.92
CA PHE A 83 -7.67 6.10 -8.58
C PHE A 83 -6.34 6.85 -8.59
N GLN A 84 -5.50 6.57 -9.59
CA GLN A 84 -4.24 7.26 -9.79
C GLN A 84 -4.44 8.69 -10.26
N ALA A 85 -5.28 8.89 -11.27
CA ALA A 85 -5.60 10.20 -11.82
C ALA A 85 -6.24 11.13 -10.77
N GLY A 86 -7.12 10.58 -9.94
CA GLY A 86 -7.77 11.29 -8.84
C GLY A 86 -6.86 11.60 -7.66
N LYS A 87 -5.62 11.08 -7.63
CA LYS A 87 -4.63 11.29 -6.56
C LYS A 87 -5.21 11.02 -5.16
N PHE A 88 -6.06 9.98 -5.03
CA PHE A 88 -6.71 9.67 -3.75
C PHE A 88 -5.73 9.11 -2.71
N PHE A 89 -4.57 8.61 -3.15
CA PHE A 89 -3.51 8.08 -2.30
C PHE A 89 -2.16 8.59 -2.79
N PHE A 90 -1.28 9.02 -1.88
CA PHE A 90 0.10 9.35 -2.22
C PHE A 90 0.99 8.12 -1.93
N TRP A 91 1.62 7.62 -3.00
CA TRP A 91 2.61 6.56 -2.99
C TRP A 91 4.03 7.12 -2.89
#